data_AF-A0A8J3HL58-F1
#
_entry.id   AF-A0A8J3HL58-F1
#
_cell.length_a   1.000
_cell.length_b   1.000
_cell.length_c   1.000
_cell.angle_alpha   90.00
_cell.angle_beta   90.00
_cell.angle_gamma   90.00
#
_symmetry.space_group_name_H-M   'P 1'
#
loop_
_entity.id
_entity.type
_entity.pdbx_description
1 polymer ?
#
loop_
_entity_poly.entity_id
_entity_poly.type
_entity_poly.pdbx_seq_one_letter_code
_entity_poly.pdbx_strand_id
1 'polypeptide(L)'
;MTWVPGAAGSGFDLNHLPYGVIVAADGRPRCAVRIGELAFDLDAAEAADLVLAAGSLREPNLDAFLALGPAHWAAVRDRVTELLADPAHRTAVEPMLVPLDQVTNVLAWTVADYVDFYSSENHAANVGHIFRPGQPPLLPNWKHLPIGYHGRAGTVVVSQTPVVRPSGQLAAGVFGPSRRLDIEAEVGFVVGVGSELGRPVPWSRFADHVFGVVLLNDWSARDIQAWEYQPLGPFLGKSFATSVSAWITPLAAFGPDAWVEAPEQDPAVQPYLDDDRRALDLAITVEWNGHTVASPPFRTMYWTPAQQLAHLTVNGASLRTGDLYGSGTVSGPERGQVGSFLELTWGGQEPVAVGDAERTFLVDGDVVVLRARVADIELGAVVGTVFPAQS
;
A
#
# COMPACT_ATOMS: atom_id res chain seq x y z
N MET A 1 24.82 -2.33 -14.04
CA MET A 1 25.33 -2.67 -12.69
C MET A 1 25.64 -1.36 -11.96
N THR A 2 25.38 -1.30 -10.66
CA THR A 2 25.65 -0.10 -9.84
C THR A 2 27.05 -0.15 -9.21
N TRP A 3 27.64 1.01 -8.97
CA TRP A 3 28.87 1.15 -8.18
C TRP A 3 28.62 1.18 -6.67
N VAL A 4 27.35 1.28 -6.24
CA VAL A 4 26.97 1.30 -4.83
C VAL A 4 27.16 -0.10 -4.21
N PRO A 5 28.02 -0.25 -3.19
CA PRO A 5 28.29 -1.55 -2.58
C PRO A 5 27.03 -2.20 -1.99
N GLY A 6 26.84 -3.50 -2.24
CA GLY A 6 25.73 -4.29 -1.68
C GLY A 6 24.35 -4.04 -2.30
N ALA A 7 24.20 -3.07 -3.20
CA ALA A 7 22.91 -2.75 -3.81
C ALA A 7 22.49 -3.73 -4.92
N ALA A 8 23.44 -4.26 -5.70
CA ALA A 8 23.12 -5.16 -6.81
C ALA A 8 22.42 -6.45 -6.33
N GLY A 9 21.22 -6.74 -6.85
CA GLY A 9 20.44 -7.92 -6.49
C GLY A 9 19.82 -7.89 -5.09
N SER A 10 19.79 -6.72 -4.43
CA SER A 10 19.30 -6.58 -3.04
C SER A 10 17.78 -6.49 -2.88
N GLY A 11 17.01 -6.46 -3.98
CA GLY A 11 15.60 -6.02 -3.93
C GLY A 11 15.44 -4.52 -4.20
N PHE A 12 16.46 -3.72 -3.88
CA PHE A 12 16.51 -2.26 -3.97
C PHE A 12 17.66 -1.80 -4.86
N ASP A 13 17.78 -2.35 -6.07
CA ASP A 13 18.84 -2.01 -7.00
C ASP A 13 18.43 -0.93 -8.03
N LEU A 14 19.22 -0.74 -9.09
CA LEU A 14 18.96 0.26 -10.14
C LEU A 14 17.64 0.05 -10.89
N ASN A 15 17.12 -1.18 -10.92
CA ASN A 15 15.84 -1.47 -11.56
C ASN A 15 14.67 -1.08 -10.66
N HIS A 16 14.89 -0.86 -9.36
CA HIS A 16 13.85 -0.55 -8.39
C HIS A 16 13.78 0.95 -8.07
N LEU A 17 14.76 1.49 -7.35
CA LEU A 17 14.86 2.91 -6.97
C LEU A 17 13.54 3.53 -6.46
N PRO A 18 12.98 3.07 -5.32
CA PRO A 18 11.74 3.61 -4.77
C PRO A 18 11.99 4.94 -4.06
N TYR A 19 10.96 5.79 -4.00
CA TYR A 19 11.03 7.16 -3.50
C TYR A 19 10.43 7.26 -2.10
N GLY A 20 11.08 8.03 -1.22
CA GLY A 20 10.65 8.17 0.17
C GLY A 20 11.12 9.50 0.77
N VAL A 21 10.82 9.69 2.05
CA VAL A 21 11.27 10.85 2.82
C VAL A 21 11.98 10.37 4.08
N ILE A 22 13.20 10.85 4.27
CA ILE A 22 14.06 10.52 5.40
C ILE A 22 14.26 11.74 6.28
N VAL A 23 14.42 11.53 7.58
CA VAL A 23 14.83 12.55 8.55
C VAL A 23 16.17 12.13 9.13
N ALA A 24 17.20 12.93 8.86
CA ALA A 24 18.55 12.74 9.38
C ALA A 24 18.71 13.43 10.75
N ALA A 25 19.93 13.40 11.31
CA ALA A 25 20.24 13.97 12.62
C ALA A 25 19.95 15.49 12.75
N ASP A 26 19.87 16.23 11.64
CA ASP A 26 19.50 17.66 11.65
C ASP A 26 17.98 17.90 11.79
N GLY A 27 17.18 16.82 11.83
CA GLY A 27 15.74 16.87 12.04
C GLY A 27 14.94 17.36 10.83
N ARG A 28 15.58 17.63 9.69
CA ARG A 28 14.88 18.08 8.47
C ARG A 28 14.46 16.87 7.62
N PRO A 29 13.19 16.79 7.19
CA PRO A 29 12.78 15.80 6.21
C PRO A 29 13.37 16.13 4.83
N ARG A 30 13.82 15.10 4.11
CA ARG A 30 14.43 15.21 2.77
C ARG A 30 13.89 14.12 1.87
N CYS A 31 13.54 14.48 0.64
CA CYS A 31 13.20 13.51 -0.39
C CYS A 31 14.42 12.63 -0.70
N ALA A 32 14.19 11.35 -0.91
CA ALA A 32 15.27 10.39 -1.18
C ALA A 32 14.82 9.28 -2.12
N VAL A 33 15.80 8.60 -2.69
CA VAL A 33 15.64 7.30 -3.37
C VAL A 33 16.42 6.23 -2.61
N ARG A 34 15.82 5.07 -2.37
CA ARG A 34 16.52 3.94 -1.75
C ARG A 34 17.39 3.21 -2.77
N ILE A 35 18.60 2.84 -2.37
CA ILE A 35 19.46 1.89 -3.09
C ILE A 35 20.22 0.99 -2.10
N GLY A 36 19.90 -0.31 -2.10
CA GLY A 36 20.34 -1.25 -1.06
C GLY A 36 19.94 -0.77 0.33
N GLU A 37 20.93 -0.68 1.23
CA GLU A 37 20.77 -0.20 2.61
C GLU A 37 21.11 1.30 2.77
N LEU A 38 21.11 2.04 1.67
CA LEU A 38 21.38 3.48 1.63
C LEU A 38 20.16 4.23 1.07
N ALA A 39 20.02 5.47 1.50
CA ALA A 39 19.16 6.47 0.90
C ALA A 39 20.01 7.51 0.17
N PHE A 40 19.75 7.73 -1.11
CA PHE A 40 20.31 8.82 -1.89
C PHE A 40 19.49 10.09 -1.68
N ASP A 41 20.08 11.09 -1.03
CA ASP A 41 19.47 12.38 -0.68
C ASP A 41 19.21 13.23 -1.93
N LEU A 42 17.94 13.33 -2.34
CA LEU A 42 17.53 14.06 -3.53
C LEU A 42 17.46 15.58 -3.30
N ASP A 43 17.27 16.05 -2.06
CA ASP A 43 17.41 17.49 -1.71
C ASP A 43 18.84 17.92 -2.00
N ALA A 44 19.83 17.18 -1.47
CA ALA A 44 21.24 17.46 -1.70
C ALA A 44 21.64 17.34 -3.19
N ALA A 45 21.11 16.33 -3.88
CA ALA A 45 21.38 16.13 -5.32
C ALA A 45 20.83 17.26 -6.19
N GLU A 46 19.62 17.74 -5.90
CA GLU A 46 19.02 18.88 -6.61
C GLU A 46 19.72 20.21 -6.25
N ALA A 47 20.08 20.40 -4.98
CA ALA A 47 20.86 21.58 -4.56
C ALA A 47 22.26 21.66 -5.20
N ALA A 48 22.80 20.53 -5.65
CA ALA A 48 24.08 20.42 -6.35
C ALA A 48 23.95 20.37 -7.88
N ASP A 49 22.75 20.62 -8.42
CA ASP A 49 22.44 20.55 -9.87
C ASP A 49 22.73 19.17 -10.50
N LEU A 50 22.79 18.10 -9.70
CA LEU A 50 22.99 16.73 -10.20
C LEU A 50 21.69 16.13 -10.74
N VAL A 51 20.56 16.53 -10.15
CA VAL A 51 19.19 16.17 -10.55
C VAL A 51 18.40 17.47 -10.70
N LEU A 52 17.52 17.54 -11.70
CA LEU A 52 16.70 18.73 -11.95
C LEU A 52 15.22 18.36 -11.85
N ALA A 53 14.53 18.92 -10.87
CA ALA A 53 13.11 18.71 -10.61
C ALA A 53 12.41 20.02 -10.20
N ALA A 54 12.88 21.16 -10.73
CA ALA A 54 12.32 22.49 -10.50
C ALA A 54 12.24 22.89 -9.01
N GLY A 55 13.13 22.38 -8.17
CA GLY A 55 13.16 22.60 -6.72
C GLY A 55 12.22 21.69 -5.93
N SER A 56 11.45 20.83 -6.59
CA SER A 56 10.42 20.01 -5.94
C SER A 56 10.97 18.92 -5.03
N LEU A 57 12.22 18.49 -5.21
CA LEU A 57 12.86 17.48 -4.35
C LEU A 57 13.49 18.09 -3.09
N ARG A 58 13.53 19.43 -3.02
CA ARG A 58 13.98 20.20 -1.86
C ARG A 58 12.86 20.53 -0.89
N GLU A 59 11.63 20.14 -1.21
CA GLU A 59 10.46 20.22 -0.34
C GLU A 59 10.50 19.12 0.74
N PRO A 60 9.77 19.30 1.87
CA PRO A 60 9.80 18.35 2.98
C PRO A 60 9.10 17.02 2.67
N ASN A 61 8.42 16.89 1.53
CA ASN A 61 7.75 15.67 1.08
C ASN A 61 7.72 15.60 -0.45
N LEU A 62 7.23 14.51 -1.01
CA LEU A 62 7.20 14.28 -2.46
C LEU A 62 6.06 15.01 -3.19
N ASP A 63 5.17 15.75 -2.53
CA ASP A 63 3.92 16.27 -3.14
C ASP A 63 4.21 17.12 -4.39
N ALA A 64 5.17 18.03 -4.29
CA ALA A 64 5.55 18.90 -5.42
C ALA A 64 6.15 18.10 -6.59
N PHE A 65 6.94 17.07 -6.30
CA PHE A 65 7.55 16.20 -7.32
C PHE A 65 6.51 15.31 -7.99
N LEU A 66 5.60 14.73 -7.19
CA LEU A 66 4.46 13.96 -7.67
C LEU A 66 3.61 14.79 -8.64
N ALA A 67 3.35 16.06 -8.34
CA ALA A 67 2.56 16.93 -9.21
C ALA A 67 3.20 17.22 -10.59
N LEU A 68 4.52 17.01 -10.78
CA LEU A 68 5.22 17.29 -12.04
C LEU A 68 4.87 16.32 -13.18
N GLY A 69 4.36 15.13 -12.84
CA GLY A 69 3.87 14.14 -13.79
C GLY A 69 4.93 13.27 -14.48
N PRO A 70 4.46 12.31 -15.32
CA PRO A 70 5.26 11.18 -15.81
C PRO A 70 6.57 11.55 -16.52
N ALA A 71 6.58 12.64 -17.28
CA ALA A 71 7.77 13.08 -17.99
C ALA A 71 8.91 13.48 -17.02
N HIS A 72 8.58 14.17 -15.93
CA HIS A 72 9.57 14.55 -14.91
C HIS A 72 9.96 13.36 -14.04
N TRP A 73 9.00 12.48 -13.70
CA TRP A 73 9.31 11.26 -12.97
C TRP A 73 10.31 10.38 -13.73
N ALA A 74 10.11 10.23 -15.04
CA ALA A 74 11.02 9.49 -15.92
C ALA A 74 12.39 10.17 -15.99
N ALA A 75 12.44 11.48 -16.26
CA ALA A 75 13.70 12.22 -16.36
C ALA A 75 14.55 12.15 -15.06
N VAL A 76 13.90 12.30 -13.90
CA VAL A 76 14.59 12.16 -12.60
C VAL A 76 15.05 10.72 -12.39
N ARG A 77 14.21 9.72 -12.68
CA ARG A 77 14.60 8.31 -12.55
C ARG A 77 15.78 7.95 -13.44
N ASP A 78 15.76 8.38 -14.70
CA ASP A 78 16.86 8.13 -15.65
C ASP A 78 18.15 8.77 -15.16
N ARG A 79 18.09 10.01 -14.68
CA ARG A 79 19.25 10.71 -14.13
C ARG A 79 19.79 10.06 -12.86
N VAL A 80 18.93 9.68 -11.92
CA VAL A 80 19.33 8.96 -10.70
C VAL A 80 19.96 7.61 -11.06
N THR A 81 19.40 6.90 -12.04
CA THR A 81 19.95 5.63 -12.53
C THR A 81 21.36 5.84 -13.11
N GLU A 82 21.56 6.85 -13.96
CA GLU A 82 22.86 7.21 -14.52
C GLU A 82 23.89 7.51 -13.41
N LEU A 83 23.52 8.37 -12.46
CA LEU A 83 24.37 8.77 -11.34
C LEU A 83 24.84 7.58 -10.49
N LEU A 84 23.96 6.60 -10.27
CA LEU A 84 24.22 5.41 -9.44
C LEU A 84 24.81 4.24 -10.25
N ALA A 85 24.82 4.32 -11.59
CA ALA A 85 25.40 3.31 -12.47
C ALA A 85 26.85 3.63 -12.87
N ASP A 86 27.16 4.89 -13.19
CA ASP A 86 28.49 5.30 -13.67
C ASP A 86 29.43 5.71 -12.52
N PRO A 87 30.54 4.98 -12.28
CA PRO A 87 31.53 5.33 -11.26
C PRO A 87 32.15 6.73 -11.44
N ALA A 88 32.08 7.34 -12.63
CA ALA A 88 32.53 8.71 -12.88
C ALA A 88 31.79 9.74 -11.99
N HIS A 89 30.55 9.44 -11.59
CA HIS A 89 29.76 10.29 -10.71
C HIS A 89 29.97 10.04 -9.22
N ARG A 90 30.64 8.93 -8.85
CA ARG A 90 30.78 8.49 -7.46
C ARG A 90 31.29 9.58 -6.52
N THR A 91 32.33 10.32 -6.92
CA THR A 91 32.92 11.39 -6.09
C THR A 91 31.89 12.46 -5.69
N ALA A 92 30.95 12.78 -6.58
CA ALA A 92 29.91 13.78 -6.32
C ALA A 92 28.71 13.18 -5.56
N VAL A 93 28.39 11.91 -5.78
CA VAL A 93 27.18 11.25 -5.27
C VAL A 93 27.40 10.57 -3.92
N GLU A 94 28.56 9.94 -3.68
CA GLU A 94 28.85 9.18 -2.45
C GLU A 94 28.63 9.99 -1.15
N PRO A 95 28.96 11.29 -1.07
CA PRO A 95 28.64 12.11 0.11
C PRO A 95 27.13 12.31 0.38
N MET A 96 26.28 12.02 -0.60
CA MET A 96 24.82 12.16 -0.53
C MET A 96 24.12 10.81 -0.24
N LEU A 97 24.88 9.73 -0.09
CA LEU A 97 24.36 8.43 0.32
C LEU A 97 24.38 8.32 1.84
N VAL A 98 23.20 8.19 2.44
CA VAL A 98 23.02 8.09 3.89
C VAL A 98 22.58 6.67 4.26
N PRO A 99 23.23 6.00 5.22
CA PRO A 99 22.79 4.70 5.71
C PRO A 99 21.37 4.74 6.29
N LEU A 100 20.53 3.75 5.94
CA LEU A 100 19.14 3.69 6.40
C LEU A 100 19.02 3.54 7.92
N ASP A 101 20.03 2.97 8.58
CA ASP A 101 20.10 2.83 10.04
C ASP A 101 20.45 4.14 10.77
N GLN A 102 20.78 5.21 10.04
CA GLN A 102 21.09 6.54 10.57
C GLN A 102 19.98 7.57 10.32
N VAL A 103 18.86 7.15 9.73
CA VAL A 103 17.74 8.03 9.40
C VAL A 103 16.43 7.44 9.89
N THR A 104 15.45 8.31 10.08
CA THR A 104 14.06 7.90 10.32
C THR A 104 13.27 8.06 9.04
N ASN A 105 12.55 7.02 8.62
CA ASN A 105 11.58 7.16 7.55
C ASN A 105 10.31 7.87 8.06
N VAL A 106 9.79 8.81 7.29
CA VAL A 106 8.49 9.44 7.54
C VAL A 106 7.55 9.19 6.37
N LEU A 107 6.26 9.54 6.52
CA LEU A 107 5.31 9.41 5.42
C LEU A 107 5.76 10.25 4.23
N ALA A 108 5.88 9.64 3.06
CA ALA A 108 6.60 10.25 1.94
C ALA A 108 5.82 11.36 1.21
N TRP A 109 4.50 11.45 1.42
CA TRP A 109 3.62 12.42 0.79
C TRP A 109 2.43 12.74 1.71
N THR A 110 1.72 13.82 1.40
CA THR A 110 0.45 14.14 2.07
C THR A 110 -0.67 13.32 1.46
N VAL A 111 -1.31 12.45 2.25
CA VAL A 111 -2.49 11.70 1.79
C VAL A 111 -3.67 12.67 1.66
N ALA A 112 -3.99 13.06 0.43
CA ALA A 112 -5.00 14.07 0.15
C ALA A 112 -6.43 13.52 0.31
N ASP A 113 -6.67 12.32 -0.18
CA ASP A 113 -7.81 11.46 0.08
C ASP A 113 -7.33 10.01 0.26
N TYR A 114 -8.18 9.20 0.89
CA TYR A 114 -7.98 7.75 0.92
C TYR A 114 -9.30 7.07 0.56
N VAL A 115 -9.28 6.25 -0.49
CA VAL A 115 -10.39 5.35 -0.83
C VAL A 115 -9.92 3.91 -0.73
N ASP A 116 -10.71 3.09 -0.07
CA ASP A 116 -10.39 1.68 0.10
C ASP A 116 -11.36 0.83 -0.73
N PHE A 117 -10.82 0.04 -1.65
CA PHE A 117 -11.62 -0.84 -2.49
C PHE A 117 -11.87 -2.19 -1.81
N TYR A 118 -12.62 -3.06 -2.49
CA TYR A 118 -12.95 -4.39 -1.98
C TYR A 118 -12.84 -5.42 -3.11
N SER A 119 -11.67 -5.45 -3.76
CA SER A 119 -11.53 -6.02 -5.10
C SER A 119 -11.07 -7.47 -5.18
N SER A 120 -10.83 -8.15 -4.06
CA SER A 120 -10.52 -9.59 -4.03
C SER A 120 -11.81 -10.41 -3.96
N GLU A 121 -12.06 -11.25 -4.97
CA GLU A 121 -13.23 -12.15 -4.96
C GLU A 121 -13.15 -13.17 -3.83
N ASN A 122 -11.95 -13.72 -3.59
CA ASN A 122 -11.73 -14.69 -2.51
C ASN A 122 -12.04 -14.07 -1.15
N HIS A 123 -11.54 -12.86 -0.89
CA HIS A 123 -11.81 -12.15 0.36
C HIS A 123 -13.32 -11.86 0.50
N ALA A 124 -13.93 -11.30 -0.54
CA ALA A 124 -15.35 -11.00 -0.56
C ALA A 124 -16.21 -12.24 -0.29
N ALA A 125 -15.84 -13.37 -0.87
CA ALA A 125 -16.52 -14.63 -0.67
C ALA A 125 -16.32 -15.21 0.73
N ASN A 126 -15.10 -15.20 1.26
CA ASN A 126 -14.80 -15.66 2.61
C ASN A 126 -15.59 -14.88 3.66
N VAL A 127 -15.53 -13.54 3.59
CA VAL A 127 -16.29 -12.64 4.47
C VAL A 127 -17.80 -12.89 4.33
N GLY A 128 -18.29 -13.10 3.11
CA GLY A 128 -19.67 -13.49 2.84
C GLY A 128 -20.07 -14.78 3.54
N HIS A 129 -19.24 -15.83 3.44
CA HIS A 129 -19.49 -17.11 4.10
C HIS A 129 -19.44 -17.03 5.63
N ILE A 130 -18.51 -16.25 6.18
CA ILE A 130 -18.36 -16.06 7.63
C ILE A 130 -19.57 -15.32 8.21
N PHE A 131 -20.00 -14.22 7.59
CA PHE A 131 -21.06 -13.36 8.15
C PHE A 131 -22.48 -13.72 7.68
N ARG A 132 -22.63 -14.36 6.51
CA ARG A 132 -23.93 -14.72 5.92
C ARG A 132 -23.93 -16.19 5.49
N PRO A 133 -23.71 -17.14 6.41
CA PRO A 133 -23.68 -18.56 6.07
C PRO A 133 -25.00 -19.00 5.41
N GLY A 134 -24.90 -19.72 4.29
CA GLY A 134 -26.05 -20.21 3.52
C GLY A 134 -26.66 -19.22 2.52
N GLN A 135 -26.11 -18.00 2.39
CA GLN A 135 -26.45 -17.05 1.33
C GLN A 135 -25.39 -17.06 0.22
N PRO A 136 -25.69 -16.50 -0.98
CA PRO A 136 -24.65 -16.22 -1.96
C PRO A 136 -23.50 -15.42 -1.34
N PRO A 137 -22.24 -15.82 -1.56
CA PRO A 137 -21.08 -15.19 -0.92
C PRO A 137 -20.96 -13.70 -1.29
N LEU A 138 -21.18 -13.40 -2.57
CA LEU A 138 -21.08 -12.06 -3.12
C LEU A 138 -22.46 -11.39 -3.18
N LEU A 139 -22.49 -10.09 -2.91
CA LEU A 139 -23.66 -9.26 -3.16
C LEU A 139 -23.82 -9.01 -4.68
N PRO A 140 -25.05 -8.76 -5.18
CA PRO A 140 -25.31 -8.71 -6.62
C PRO A 140 -24.46 -7.70 -7.39
N ASN A 141 -24.09 -6.58 -6.78
CA ASN A 141 -23.32 -5.51 -7.42
C ASN A 141 -21.82 -5.80 -7.54
N TRP A 142 -21.28 -6.73 -6.74
CA TRP A 142 -19.83 -6.87 -6.55
C TRP A 142 -19.08 -7.22 -7.85
N LYS A 143 -19.68 -8.04 -8.73
CA LYS A 143 -19.09 -8.40 -10.03
C LYS A 143 -19.36 -7.38 -11.15
N HIS A 144 -20.09 -6.30 -10.88
CA HIS A 144 -20.43 -5.28 -11.88
C HIS A 144 -19.65 -3.98 -11.74
N LEU A 145 -19.11 -3.71 -10.55
CA LEU A 145 -18.26 -2.54 -10.29
C LEU A 145 -17.30 -2.82 -9.12
N PRO A 146 -16.10 -2.22 -9.12
CA PRO A 146 -15.19 -2.29 -7.99
C PRO A 146 -15.75 -1.43 -6.85
N ILE A 147 -16.49 -2.05 -5.92
CA ILE A 147 -17.02 -1.32 -4.77
C ILE A 147 -15.86 -0.80 -3.91
N GLY A 148 -16.04 0.37 -3.32
CA GLY A 148 -15.10 0.98 -2.39
C GLY A 148 -15.78 2.01 -1.50
N TYR A 149 -15.06 2.50 -0.50
CA TYR A 149 -15.54 3.50 0.44
C TYR A 149 -14.43 4.50 0.76
N HIS A 150 -14.81 5.71 1.19
CA HIS A 150 -13.83 6.70 1.65
C HIS A 150 -13.27 6.27 3.01
N GLY A 151 -11.96 6.04 3.06
CA GLY A 151 -11.19 5.82 4.27
C GLY A 151 -10.83 7.13 4.97
N ARG A 152 -10.00 7.05 6.02
CA ARG A 152 -9.58 8.21 6.81
C ARG A 152 -8.14 8.60 6.49
N ALA A 153 -7.96 9.52 5.55
CA ALA A 153 -6.65 10.02 5.12
C ALA A 153 -5.74 10.47 6.28
N GLY A 154 -6.30 11.20 7.26
CA GLY A 154 -5.54 11.74 8.40
C GLY A 154 -5.01 10.72 9.41
N THR A 155 -5.32 9.43 9.24
CA THR A 155 -4.81 8.32 10.07
C THR A 155 -4.06 7.28 9.24
N VAL A 156 -3.67 7.64 8.02
CA VAL A 156 -2.67 6.89 7.26
C VAL A 156 -1.29 7.24 7.82
N VAL A 157 -0.56 6.24 8.30
CA VAL A 157 0.71 6.39 9.00
C VAL A 157 1.80 5.54 8.35
N VAL A 158 3.04 5.97 8.48
CA VAL A 158 4.18 5.19 7.97
C VAL A 158 4.42 3.94 8.81
N SER A 159 4.95 2.89 8.18
CA SER A 159 5.49 1.68 8.82
C SER A 159 6.26 1.98 10.11
N GLN A 160 6.13 1.10 11.10
CA GLN A 160 6.65 1.20 12.47
C GLN A 160 5.93 2.18 13.40
N THR A 161 4.93 2.94 12.90
CA THR A 161 4.06 3.72 13.79
C THR A 161 3.28 2.77 14.73
N PRO A 162 3.28 3.03 16.06
CA PRO A 162 2.51 2.24 17.03
C PRO A 162 1.01 2.18 16.68
N VAL A 163 0.42 0.98 16.78
CA VAL A 163 -1.01 0.76 16.57
C VAL A 163 -1.69 0.61 17.92
N VAL A 164 -2.36 1.66 18.39
CA VAL A 164 -3.09 1.62 19.65
C VAL A 164 -4.43 0.91 19.43
N ARG A 165 -4.71 -0.13 20.22
CA ARG A 165 -5.99 -0.84 20.17
C ARG A 165 -7.14 0.14 20.37
N PRO A 166 -8.10 0.24 19.43
CA PRO A 166 -9.20 1.17 19.56
C PRO A 166 -10.21 0.68 20.61
N SER A 167 -10.81 1.64 21.31
CA SER A 167 -12.02 1.43 22.12
C SER A 167 -13.24 1.95 21.36
N GLY A 168 -14.37 1.25 21.47
CA GLY A 168 -15.59 1.64 20.78
C GLY A 168 -16.82 0.91 21.31
N GLN A 169 -17.96 1.14 20.67
CA GLN A 169 -19.17 0.36 20.94
C GLN A 169 -19.03 -1.01 20.28
N LEU A 170 -19.20 -2.07 21.06
CA LEU A 170 -19.10 -3.46 20.59
C LEU A 170 -20.48 -4.09 20.39
N ALA A 171 -21.49 -3.57 21.09
CA ALA A 171 -22.89 -3.95 21.02
C ALA A 171 -23.75 -2.90 21.77
N ALA A 172 -25.07 -3.06 21.74
CA ALA A 172 -25.99 -2.25 22.55
C ALA A 172 -25.60 -2.29 24.04
N GLY A 173 -25.24 -1.12 24.59
CA GLY A 173 -24.84 -0.98 26.00
C GLY A 173 -23.45 -1.52 26.34
N VAL A 174 -22.64 -1.88 25.36
CA VAL A 174 -21.28 -2.43 25.56
C VAL A 174 -20.25 -1.51 24.92
N PHE A 175 -19.43 -0.85 25.73
CA PHE A 175 -18.30 -0.02 25.31
C PHE A 175 -17.00 -0.56 25.91
N GLY A 176 -15.92 -0.57 25.13
CA GLY A 176 -14.61 -1.00 25.60
C GLY A 176 -13.60 -1.23 24.47
N PRO A 177 -12.40 -1.74 24.81
CA PRO A 177 -11.38 -2.08 23.82
C PRO A 177 -11.86 -3.17 22.87
N SER A 178 -11.50 -3.07 21.59
CA SER A 178 -11.77 -4.11 20.59
C SER A 178 -11.15 -5.44 21.01
N ARG A 179 -11.95 -6.50 20.90
CA ARG A 179 -11.57 -7.90 21.17
C ARG A 179 -11.20 -8.66 19.90
N ARG A 180 -11.43 -8.05 18.73
CA ARG A 180 -11.21 -8.65 17.41
C ARG A 180 -10.42 -7.69 16.52
N LEU A 181 -9.22 -7.31 17.00
CA LEU A 181 -8.28 -6.50 16.24
C LEU A 181 -7.59 -7.38 15.19
N ASP A 182 -7.51 -6.87 13.97
CA ASP A 182 -7.15 -7.62 12.79
C ASP A 182 -6.33 -6.74 11.83
N ILE A 183 -5.73 -7.39 10.84
CA ILE A 183 -5.06 -6.77 9.70
C ILE A 183 -5.90 -6.93 8.44
N GLU A 184 -5.56 -6.13 7.44
CA GLU A 184 -5.91 -6.36 6.04
C GLU A 184 -4.68 -6.12 5.20
N ALA A 185 -4.12 -7.19 4.64
CA ALA A 185 -2.93 -7.11 3.79
C ALA A 185 -3.33 -6.59 2.39
N GLU A 186 -2.80 -5.43 2.02
CA GLU A 186 -3.24 -4.67 0.87
C GLU A 186 -2.11 -4.04 0.07
N VAL A 187 -2.43 -3.60 -1.14
CA VAL A 187 -1.56 -2.79 -1.98
C VAL A 187 -2.22 -1.44 -2.20
N GLY A 188 -1.50 -0.36 -1.91
CA GLY A 188 -1.94 1.01 -2.13
C GLY A 188 -1.33 1.62 -3.38
N PHE A 189 -2.12 2.42 -4.09
CA PHE A 189 -1.70 3.14 -5.31
C PHE A 189 -1.70 4.64 -5.03
N VAL A 190 -0.57 5.30 -5.32
CA VAL A 190 -0.37 6.72 -5.02
C VAL A 190 -0.56 7.54 -6.30
N VAL A 191 -1.55 8.42 -6.29
CA VAL A 191 -1.82 9.36 -7.39
C VAL A 191 -0.79 10.48 -7.34
N GLY A 192 -0.08 10.68 -8.45
CA GLY A 192 0.83 11.81 -8.61
C GLY A 192 0.18 13.00 -9.32
N VAL A 193 -0.52 12.76 -10.45
CA VAL A 193 -1.16 13.82 -11.23
C VAL A 193 -2.67 13.80 -11.02
N GLY A 194 -3.23 14.92 -10.57
CA GLY A 194 -4.67 15.09 -10.42
C GLY A 194 -5.45 15.09 -11.74
N SER A 195 -6.77 15.17 -11.66
CA SER A 195 -7.66 15.31 -12.81
C SER A 195 -8.59 16.51 -12.67
N GLU A 196 -9.23 16.92 -13.76
CA GLU A 196 -10.19 18.02 -13.76
C GLU A 196 -11.53 17.53 -13.18
N LEU A 197 -12.09 18.26 -12.21
CA LEU A 197 -13.41 17.97 -11.66
C LEU A 197 -14.47 17.91 -12.78
N GLY A 198 -15.29 16.87 -12.77
CA GLY A 198 -16.30 16.59 -13.79
C GLY A 198 -15.75 15.84 -15.02
N ARG A 199 -14.45 15.52 -15.06
CA ARG A 199 -13.84 14.74 -16.15
C ARG A 199 -13.34 13.38 -15.65
N PRO A 200 -14.00 12.28 -16.05
CA PRO A 200 -13.54 10.93 -15.75
C PRO A 200 -12.14 10.65 -16.31
N VAL A 201 -11.39 9.82 -15.59
CA VAL A 201 -10.11 9.29 -16.03
C VAL A 201 -10.35 7.86 -16.51
N PRO A 202 -10.16 7.53 -17.81
CA PRO A 202 -10.31 6.15 -18.27
C PRO A 202 -9.17 5.28 -17.76
N TRP A 203 -9.40 3.97 -17.64
CA TRP A 203 -8.39 3.00 -17.17
C TRP A 203 -7.09 3.06 -17.98
N SER A 204 -7.15 3.41 -19.27
CA SER A 204 -5.99 3.51 -20.17
C SER A 204 -5.04 4.66 -19.81
N ARG A 205 -5.46 5.57 -18.93
CA ARG A 205 -4.67 6.69 -18.41
C ARG A 205 -4.06 6.39 -17.03
N PHE A 206 -4.13 5.15 -16.56
CA PHE A 206 -3.63 4.75 -15.24
C PHE A 206 -2.20 5.24 -14.96
N ALA A 207 -1.26 4.94 -15.88
CA ALA A 207 0.15 5.33 -15.73
C ALA A 207 0.41 6.84 -15.92
N ASP A 208 -0.57 7.60 -16.44
CA ASP A 208 -0.46 9.05 -16.57
C ASP A 208 -0.74 9.75 -15.22
N HIS A 209 -1.51 9.10 -14.34
CA HIS A 209 -1.98 9.67 -13.08
C HIS A 209 -1.32 9.03 -11.84
N VAL A 210 -1.06 7.73 -11.87
CA VAL A 210 -0.53 6.97 -10.73
C VAL A 210 0.99 6.97 -10.79
N PHE A 211 1.62 7.45 -9.73
CA PHE A 211 3.08 7.46 -9.62
C PHE A 211 3.63 6.07 -9.32
N GLY A 212 3.03 5.38 -8.35
CA GLY A 212 3.60 4.15 -7.84
C GLY A 212 2.73 3.44 -6.80
N VAL A 213 3.36 2.46 -6.18
CA VAL A 213 2.73 1.44 -5.33
C VAL A 213 3.40 1.41 -3.97
N VAL A 214 2.60 1.26 -2.92
CA VAL A 214 3.02 1.01 -1.55
C VAL A 214 2.37 -0.25 -1.02
N LEU A 215 3.00 -0.92 -0.06
CA LEU A 215 2.34 -1.95 0.72
C LEU A 215 1.48 -1.28 1.79
N LEU A 216 0.30 -1.82 2.09
CA LEU A 216 -0.70 -1.22 2.97
C LEU A 216 -1.24 -2.27 3.96
N ASN A 217 -1.44 -1.86 5.21
CA ASN A 217 -2.19 -2.63 6.21
C ASN A 217 -3.37 -1.78 6.72
N ASP A 218 -4.60 -2.18 6.38
CA ASP A 218 -5.80 -1.50 6.87
C ASP A 218 -6.30 -2.16 8.18
N TRP A 219 -5.75 -1.67 9.30
CA TRP A 219 -6.03 -2.24 10.62
C TRP A 219 -7.52 -2.18 10.91
N SER A 220 -8.04 -3.30 11.42
CA SER A 220 -9.48 -3.51 11.49
C SER A 220 -9.92 -3.98 12.86
N ALA A 221 -10.83 -3.25 13.50
CA ALA A 221 -11.51 -3.65 14.72
C ALA A 221 -12.86 -4.28 14.37
N ARG A 222 -12.87 -5.59 14.13
CA ARG A 222 -14.00 -6.32 13.51
C ARG A 222 -15.29 -6.27 14.30
N ASP A 223 -15.20 -6.21 15.63
CA ASP A 223 -16.35 -6.12 16.53
C ASP A 223 -16.98 -4.72 16.54
N ILE A 224 -16.17 -3.66 16.53
CA ILE A 224 -16.66 -2.28 16.33
C ILE A 224 -17.30 -2.15 14.95
N GLN A 225 -16.60 -2.61 13.91
CA GLN A 225 -17.06 -2.57 12.52
C GLN A 225 -18.40 -3.29 12.36
N ALA A 226 -18.53 -4.50 12.89
CA ALA A 226 -19.76 -5.29 12.77
C ALA A 226 -20.99 -4.61 13.42
N TRP A 227 -20.78 -3.83 14.48
CA TRP A 227 -21.84 -3.09 15.15
C TRP A 227 -22.25 -1.81 14.39
N GLU A 228 -21.30 -1.09 13.79
CA GLU A 228 -21.55 0.24 13.23
C GLU A 228 -21.88 0.26 11.73
N TYR A 229 -21.43 -0.72 10.95
CA TYR A 229 -21.29 -0.52 9.49
C TYR A 229 -22.61 -0.42 8.73
N GLN A 230 -23.72 -0.86 9.31
CA GLN A 230 -25.01 -0.80 8.65
C GLN A 230 -25.75 0.51 8.99
N PRO A 231 -26.22 1.28 8.00
CA PRO A 231 -26.15 1.06 6.55
C PRO A 231 -25.00 1.80 5.83
N LEU A 232 -24.14 2.53 6.55
CA LEU A 232 -23.26 3.56 5.96
C LEU A 232 -21.85 3.08 5.57
N GLY A 233 -21.53 1.82 5.82
CA GLY A 233 -20.20 1.25 5.60
C GLY A 233 -19.28 1.37 6.82
N PRO A 234 -18.05 0.83 6.72
CA PRO A 234 -17.05 0.87 7.79
C PRO A 234 -16.69 2.30 8.20
N PHE A 235 -16.45 2.54 9.50
CA PHE A 235 -16.07 3.86 10.01
C PHE A 235 -15.01 3.79 11.13
N LEU A 236 -15.39 3.70 12.40
CA LEU A 236 -14.45 3.63 13.54
C LEU A 236 -13.75 2.27 13.64
N GLY A 237 -14.33 1.24 13.04
CA GLY A 237 -13.70 -0.07 12.87
C GLY A 237 -12.46 -0.05 11.97
N LYS A 238 -12.20 1.05 11.26
CA LYS A 238 -11.07 1.22 10.31
C LYS A 238 -10.25 2.48 10.59
N SER A 239 -10.91 3.62 10.81
CA SER A 239 -10.31 4.96 10.86
C SER A 239 -9.35 5.26 12.02
N PHE A 240 -8.99 4.26 12.84
CA PHE A 240 -8.04 4.43 13.94
C PHE A 240 -6.58 4.35 13.48
N ALA A 241 -6.27 3.55 12.46
CA ALA A 241 -4.94 3.47 11.85
C ALA A 241 -4.98 2.70 10.53
N THR A 242 -4.31 3.24 9.51
CA THR A 242 -3.95 2.51 8.29
C THR A 242 -2.45 2.68 8.10
N SER A 243 -1.66 1.61 7.97
CA SER A 243 -0.20 1.71 7.84
C SER A 243 0.25 1.50 6.40
N VAL A 244 1.20 2.30 5.92
CA VAL A 244 1.80 2.15 4.58
C VAL A 244 3.32 2.00 4.65
N SER A 245 3.90 1.34 3.65
CA SER A 245 5.36 1.26 3.52
C SER A 245 5.96 2.64 3.27
N ALA A 246 7.15 2.90 3.82
CA ALA A 246 7.81 4.20 3.74
C ALA A 246 8.24 4.64 2.33
N TRP A 247 8.43 3.68 1.43
CA TRP A 247 9.00 3.90 0.10
C TRP A 247 7.96 3.56 -0.98
N ILE A 248 7.64 4.53 -1.83
CA ILE A 248 6.77 4.36 -3.00
C ILE A 248 7.59 3.74 -4.13
N THR A 249 7.19 2.54 -4.56
CA THR A 249 7.78 1.90 -5.75
C THR A 249 7.15 2.51 -7.00
N PRO A 250 7.88 3.25 -7.84
CA PRO A 250 7.30 3.88 -9.02
C PRO A 250 6.82 2.81 -10.01
N LEU A 251 5.74 3.07 -10.74
CA LEU A 251 5.24 2.12 -11.76
C LEU A 251 6.31 1.81 -12.82
N ALA A 252 7.17 2.77 -13.13
CA ALA A 252 8.29 2.62 -14.06
C ALA A 252 9.36 1.61 -13.61
N ALA A 253 9.36 1.16 -12.34
CA ALA A 253 10.22 0.07 -11.88
C ALA A 253 9.72 -1.30 -12.35
N PHE A 254 8.41 -1.45 -12.60
CA PHE A 254 7.81 -2.71 -13.01
C PHE A 254 7.95 -2.90 -14.52
N GLY A 255 8.92 -3.72 -14.93
CA GLY A 255 9.05 -4.17 -16.32
C GLY A 255 7.84 -4.98 -16.80
N PRO A 256 7.75 -5.31 -18.09
CA PRO A 256 6.61 -6.05 -18.65
C PRO A 256 6.30 -7.36 -17.91
N ASP A 257 7.33 -8.09 -17.50
CA ASP A 257 7.24 -9.38 -16.81
C ASP A 257 6.75 -9.29 -15.36
N ALA A 258 6.68 -8.08 -14.78
CA ALA A 258 6.10 -7.84 -13.48
C ALA A 258 4.57 -7.95 -13.48
N TRP A 259 3.95 -7.98 -14.66
CA TRP A 259 2.51 -8.03 -14.81
C TRP A 259 2.08 -9.29 -15.55
N VAL A 260 1.00 -9.88 -15.06
CA VAL A 260 0.36 -11.07 -15.62
C VAL A 260 -1.09 -10.75 -15.98
N GLU A 261 -1.73 -11.70 -16.65
CA GLU A 261 -3.16 -11.62 -16.93
C GLU A 261 -3.98 -11.73 -15.62
N ALA A 262 -4.88 -10.77 -15.41
CA ALA A 262 -5.80 -10.73 -14.28
C ALA A 262 -6.90 -11.80 -14.42
N PRO A 263 -7.52 -12.26 -13.32
CA PRO A 263 -8.59 -13.26 -13.34
C PRO A 263 -9.73 -12.91 -14.30
N GLU A 264 -10.34 -13.94 -14.91
CA GLU A 264 -11.51 -13.78 -15.77
C GLU A 264 -12.68 -13.11 -15.04
N GLN A 265 -13.30 -12.15 -15.73
CA GLN A 265 -14.47 -11.44 -15.23
C GLN A 265 -15.73 -11.99 -15.91
N ASP A 266 -16.58 -12.62 -15.10
CA ASP A 266 -17.89 -13.13 -15.50
C ASP A 266 -18.95 -12.67 -14.47
N PRO A 267 -19.94 -11.84 -14.86
CA PRO A 267 -20.27 -11.43 -16.24
C PRO A 267 -19.28 -10.43 -16.85
N ALA A 268 -19.35 -10.28 -18.17
CA ALA A 268 -18.64 -9.23 -18.89
C ALA A 268 -18.95 -7.84 -18.29
N VAL A 269 -17.90 -7.06 -18.08
CA VAL A 269 -17.98 -5.74 -17.47
C VAL A 269 -18.42 -4.69 -18.49
N GLN A 270 -18.84 -3.52 -18.00
CA GLN A 270 -19.21 -2.40 -18.87
C GLN A 270 -17.97 -1.83 -19.58
N PRO A 271 -18.10 -1.21 -20.77
CA PRO A 271 -16.95 -0.76 -21.57
C PRO A 271 -15.97 0.19 -20.85
N TYR A 272 -16.43 0.98 -19.87
CA TYR A 272 -15.55 1.88 -19.11
C TYR A 272 -14.63 1.15 -18.11
N LEU A 273 -14.87 -0.15 -17.88
CA LEU A 273 -14.06 -1.05 -17.04
C LEU A 273 -13.41 -2.16 -17.87
N ASP A 274 -13.67 -2.28 -19.16
CA ASP A 274 -13.08 -3.32 -20.02
C ASP A 274 -11.64 -2.94 -20.38
N ASP A 275 -10.71 -3.24 -19.48
CA ASP A 275 -9.29 -2.88 -19.55
C ASP A 275 -8.42 -3.99 -20.16
N ASP A 276 -7.11 -3.77 -20.22
CA ASP A 276 -6.14 -4.75 -20.73
C ASP A 276 -5.92 -5.95 -19.78
N ARG A 277 -6.71 -6.09 -18.70
CA ARG A 277 -6.68 -7.20 -17.75
C ARG A 277 -5.28 -7.49 -17.21
N ARG A 278 -4.57 -6.45 -16.76
CA ARG A 278 -3.22 -6.58 -16.17
C ARG A 278 -3.26 -6.56 -14.64
N ALA A 279 -2.71 -7.60 -14.03
CA ALA A 279 -2.47 -7.69 -12.60
C ALA A 279 -0.97 -7.73 -12.30
N LEU A 280 -0.55 -7.12 -11.19
CA LEU A 280 0.85 -7.18 -10.75
C LEU A 280 1.12 -8.56 -10.13
N ASP A 281 2.18 -9.26 -10.56
CA ASP A 281 2.57 -10.57 -9.98
C ASP A 281 3.34 -10.38 -8.67
N LEU A 282 2.63 -9.77 -7.71
CA LEU A 282 3.14 -9.44 -6.40
C LEU A 282 2.72 -10.51 -5.39
N ALA A 283 3.70 -11.09 -4.72
CA ALA A 283 3.47 -12.00 -3.60
C ALA A 283 3.63 -11.24 -2.29
N ILE A 284 2.58 -11.21 -1.46
CA ILE A 284 2.64 -10.67 -0.11
C ILE A 284 3.01 -11.79 0.85
N THR A 285 3.82 -11.49 1.86
CA THR A 285 4.08 -12.36 3.01
C THR A 285 3.56 -11.66 4.26
N VAL A 286 2.73 -12.36 5.04
CA VAL A 286 2.20 -11.90 6.32
C VAL A 286 2.93 -12.65 7.44
N GLU A 287 3.62 -11.92 8.28
CA GLU A 287 4.27 -12.45 9.49
C GLU A 287 3.57 -11.96 10.75
N TRP A 288 3.33 -12.86 11.69
CA TRP A 288 2.82 -12.58 13.03
C TRP A 288 3.87 -13.03 14.04
N ASN A 289 4.41 -12.09 14.81
CA ASN A 289 5.47 -12.33 15.82
C ASN A 289 6.69 -13.07 15.24
N GLY A 290 7.08 -12.75 14.00
CA GLY A 290 8.22 -13.36 13.31
C GLY A 290 7.93 -14.72 12.64
N HIS A 291 6.68 -15.19 12.69
CA HIS A 291 6.26 -16.41 12.00
C HIS A 291 5.40 -16.07 10.77
N THR A 292 5.76 -16.57 9.59
CA THR A 292 4.92 -16.45 8.40
C THR A 292 3.63 -17.25 8.60
N VAL A 293 2.49 -16.57 8.51
CA VAL A 293 1.15 -17.17 8.72
C VAL A 293 0.31 -17.19 7.45
N ALA A 294 0.60 -16.31 6.47
CA ALA A 294 -0.08 -16.30 5.18
C ALA A 294 0.81 -15.72 4.07
N SER A 295 0.49 -16.04 2.82
CA SER A 295 1.16 -15.52 1.63
C SER A 295 0.16 -15.15 0.52
N PRO A 296 -0.60 -14.05 0.67
CA PRO A 296 -1.63 -13.67 -0.29
C PRO A 296 -1.07 -13.24 -1.66
N PRO A 297 -1.57 -13.79 -2.78
CA PRO A 297 -1.11 -13.44 -4.12
C PRO A 297 -1.91 -12.27 -4.70
N PHE A 298 -1.28 -11.11 -4.92
CA PHE A 298 -1.97 -9.94 -5.50
C PHE A 298 -2.49 -10.17 -6.93
N ARG A 299 -1.85 -11.07 -7.70
CA ARG A 299 -2.32 -11.41 -9.04
C ARG A 299 -3.75 -11.98 -9.10
N THR A 300 -4.34 -12.37 -7.96
CA THR A 300 -5.72 -12.89 -7.88
C THR A 300 -6.78 -11.83 -7.59
N MET A 301 -6.42 -10.54 -7.56
CA MET A 301 -7.40 -9.45 -7.46
C MET A 301 -8.32 -9.47 -8.69
N TYR A 302 -9.64 -9.46 -8.48
CA TYR A 302 -10.63 -9.55 -9.56
C TYR A 302 -10.74 -8.24 -10.33
N TRP A 303 -10.71 -7.11 -9.62
CA TRP A 303 -10.66 -5.79 -10.24
C TRP A 303 -9.23 -5.27 -10.28
N THR A 304 -8.78 -4.83 -11.44
CA THR A 304 -7.45 -4.27 -11.64
C THR A 304 -7.34 -2.88 -11.02
N PRO A 305 -6.12 -2.39 -10.72
CA PRO A 305 -5.95 -1.03 -10.24
C PRO A 305 -6.34 0.05 -11.26
N ALA A 306 -6.26 -0.26 -12.57
CA ALA A 306 -6.73 0.62 -13.62
C ALA A 306 -8.26 0.73 -13.64
N GLN A 307 -8.97 -0.37 -13.42
CA GLN A 307 -10.43 -0.39 -13.25
C GLN A 307 -10.87 0.37 -12.00
N GLN A 308 -10.14 0.22 -10.88
CA GLN A 308 -10.38 0.97 -9.64
C GLN A 308 -10.30 2.48 -9.89
N LEU A 309 -9.22 2.96 -10.54
CA LEU A 309 -9.06 4.37 -10.90
C LEU A 309 -10.18 4.88 -11.82
N ALA A 310 -10.56 4.09 -12.83
CA ALA A 310 -11.62 4.45 -13.75
C ALA A 310 -12.97 4.59 -13.03
N HIS A 311 -13.29 3.65 -12.14
CA HIS A 311 -14.51 3.70 -11.35
C HIS A 311 -14.51 4.84 -10.33
N LEU A 312 -13.37 5.12 -9.70
CA LEU A 312 -13.19 6.21 -8.73
C LEU A 312 -13.59 7.57 -9.31
N THR A 313 -13.42 7.75 -10.61
CA THR A 313 -13.61 9.05 -11.29
C THR A 313 -14.79 9.09 -12.25
N VAL A 314 -15.47 7.97 -12.51
CA VAL A 314 -16.51 7.86 -13.56
C VAL A 314 -17.69 8.80 -13.35
N ASN A 315 -17.98 9.18 -12.11
CA ASN A 315 -19.04 10.13 -11.77
C ASN A 315 -18.60 11.61 -11.88
N GLY A 316 -17.35 11.88 -12.25
CA GLY A 316 -16.76 13.22 -12.31
C GLY A 316 -15.99 13.63 -11.06
N ALA A 317 -15.81 12.77 -10.06
CA ALA A 317 -14.87 13.03 -8.98
C ALA A 317 -13.45 13.22 -9.55
N SER A 318 -12.75 14.24 -9.06
CA SER A 318 -11.38 14.53 -9.47
C SER A 318 -10.37 13.74 -8.64
N LEU A 319 -9.29 13.31 -9.28
CA LEU A 319 -8.07 12.90 -8.60
C LEU A 319 -7.30 14.13 -8.11
N ARG A 320 -6.61 13.99 -6.98
CA ARG A 320 -5.66 14.98 -6.46
C ARG A 320 -4.29 14.33 -6.29
N THR A 321 -3.24 15.14 -6.44
CA THR A 321 -1.90 14.71 -6.06
C THR A 321 -1.90 14.28 -4.61
N GLY A 322 -1.35 13.08 -4.36
CA GLY A 322 -1.30 12.48 -3.04
C GLY A 322 -2.54 11.67 -2.65
N ASP A 323 -3.56 11.56 -3.49
CA ASP A 323 -4.63 10.59 -3.25
C ASP A 323 -4.05 9.17 -3.18
N LEU A 324 -4.51 8.42 -2.19
CA LEU A 324 -4.21 7.00 -2.01
C LEU A 324 -5.48 6.20 -2.29
N TYR A 325 -5.37 5.10 -3.02
CA TYR A 325 -6.41 4.09 -2.98
C TYR A 325 -5.86 2.70 -2.70
N GLY A 326 -6.48 2.03 -1.73
CA GLY A 326 -6.18 0.68 -1.30
C GLY A 326 -6.88 -0.33 -2.19
N SER A 327 -6.26 -1.50 -2.37
CA SER A 327 -6.79 -2.55 -3.22
C SER A 327 -8.04 -3.23 -2.63
N GLY A 328 -8.27 -3.08 -1.34
CA GLY A 328 -8.99 -4.04 -0.52
C GLY A 328 -8.13 -5.25 -0.20
N THR A 329 -8.48 -5.93 0.89
CA THR A 329 -7.75 -7.11 1.38
C THR A 329 -7.45 -8.10 0.26
N VAL A 330 -6.18 -8.48 0.13
CA VAL A 330 -5.70 -9.43 -0.86
C VAL A 330 -5.84 -10.84 -0.31
N SER A 331 -6.71 -11.64 -0.91
CA SER A 331 -6.82 -13.08 -0.61
C SER A 331 -6.77 -13.93 -1.87
N GLY A 332 -6.12 -15.09 -1.76
CA GLY A 332 -6.11 -16.18 -2.72
C GLY A 332 -7.09 -17.30 -2.36
N PRO A 333 -7.20 -18.34 -3.22
CA PRO A 333 -8.13 -19.44 -3.03
C PRO A 333 -7.77 -20.40 -1.88
N GLU A 334 -6.52 -20.43 -1.45
CA GLU A 334 -6.06 -21.34 -0.38
C GLU A 334 -6.11 -20.64 0.99
N ARG A 335 -6.32 -21.41 2.06
CA ARG A 335 -6.35 -20.89 3.43
C ARG A 335 -5.08 -20.14 3.82
N GLY A 336 -3.92 -20.62 3.39
CA GLY A 336 -2.63 -19.97 3.62
C GLY A 336 -2.39 -18.72 2.77
N GLN A 337 -3.34 -18.33 1.92
CA GLN A 337 -3.22 -17.21 0.98
C GLN A 337 -4.19 -16.07 1.31
N VAL A 338 -4.78 -16.03 2.51
CA VAL A 338 -5.73 -14.98 2.91
C VAL A 338 -5.04 -13.76 3.51
N GLY A 339 -5.64 -12.58 3.32
CA GLY A 339 -5.07 -11.30 3.73
C GLY A 339 -5.48 -10.79 5.11
N SER A 340 -6.34 -11.51 5.83
CA SER A 340 -6.79 -11.12 7.18
C SER A 340 -6.82 -12.31 8.15
N PHE A 341 -6.70 -12.03 9.45
CA PHE A 341 -6.84 -13.08 10.47
C PHE A 341 -8.31 -13.45 10.70
N LEU A 342 -9.25 -12.57 10.37
CA LEU A 342 -10.66 -12.91 10.23
C LEU A 342 -10.86 -14.12 9.32
N GLU A 343 -10.23 -14.12 8.14
CA GLU A 343 -10.31 -15.22 7.19
C GLU A 343 -9.48 -16.43 7.64
N LEU A 344 -8.22 -16.20 8.04
CA LEU A 344 -7.28 -17.25 8.42
C LEU A 344 -7.82 -18.15 9.53
N THR A 345 -8.57 -17.53 10.45
CA THR A 345 -9.14 -18.20 11.63
C THR A 345 -10.65 -18.43 11.53
N TRP A 346 -11.23 -18.19 10.36
CA TRP A 346 -12.64 -18.37 10.06
C TRP A 346 -13.57 -17.73 11.11
N GLY A 347 -13.44 -16.42 11.29
CA GLY A 347 -14.19 -15.69 12.31
C GLY A 347 -13.71 -15.94 13.74
N GLY A 348 -12.53 -16.52 13.94
CA GLY A 348 -12.01 -16.95 15.23
C GLY A 348 -12.50 -18.33 15.69
N GLN A 349 -13.18 -19.08 14.82
CA GLN A 349 -13.60 -20.46 15.11
C GLN A 349 -12.46 -21.47 14.98
N GLU A 350 -11.43 -21.14 14.20
CA GLU A 350 -10.32 -22.03 13.90
C GLU A 350 -8.99 -21.34 14.24
N PRO A 351 -8.52 -21.43 15.50
CA PRO A 351 -7.25 -20.84 15.90
C PRO A 351 -6.08 -21.36 15.06
N VAL A 352 -5.05 -20.52 14.90
CA VAL A 352 -3.79 -20.88 14.24
C VAL A 352 -2.62 -20.82 15.20
N ALA A 353 -1.61 -21.65 14.94
CA ALA A 353 -0.36 -21.61 15.68
C ALA A 353 0.53 -20.45 15.19
N VAL A 354 1.01 -19.64 16.12
CA VAL A 354 1.97 -18.56 15.91
C VAL A 354 3.12 -18.79 16.89
N GLY A 355 4.15 -19.50 16.43
CA GLY A 355 5.18 -20.04 17.32
C GLY A 355 4.58 -21.05 18.30
N ASP A 356 4.83 -20.84 19.59
CA ASP A 356 4.31 -21.70 20.68
C ASP A 356 2.90 -21.32 21.16
N ALA A 357 2.27 -20.32 20.55
CA ALA A 357 0.98 -19.81 21.01
C ALA A 357 -0.13 -19.98 19.98
N GLU A 358 -1.35 -20.26 20.44
CA GLU A 358 -2.54 -20.20 19.59
C GLU A 358 -3.07 -18.78 19.50
N ARG A 359 -3.58 -18.41 18.33
CA ARG A 359 -4.11 -17.08 18.02
C ARG A 359 -5.36 -17.14 17.16
N THR A 360 -6.21 -16.14 17.32
CA THR A 360 -7.35 -15.86 16.44
C THR A 360 -7.30 -14.44 15.93
N PHE A 361 -7.26 -13.48 16.85
CA PHE A 361 -7.09 -12.05 16.60
C PHE A 361 -5.88 -11.51 17.35
N LEU A 362 -5.46 -10.30 17.01
CA LEU A 362 -4.31 -9.65 17.61
C LEU A 362 -4.51 -9.32 19.09
N VAL A 363 -3.51 -9.67 19.89
CA VAL A 363 -3.40 -9.26 21.30
C VAL A 363 -2.35 -8.15 21.47
N ASP A 364 -2.38 -7.49 22.62
CA ASP A 364 -1.41 -6.42 22.90
C ASP A 364 0.01 -6.98 22.95
N GLY A 365 0.96 -6.25 22.35
CA GLY A 365 2.35 -6.66 22.18
C GLY A 365 2.61 -7.48 20.91
N ASP A 366 1.58 -7.94 20.19
CA ASP A 366 1.77 -8.61 18.91
C ASP A 366 2.38 -7.66 17.88
N VAL A 367 3.27 -8.19 17.05
CA VAL A 367 3.91 -7.50 15.92
C VAL A 367 3.48 -8.17 14.63
N VAL A 368 2.96 -7.38 13.69
CA VAL A 368 2.70 -7.85 12.31
C VAL A 368 3.70 -7.21 11.37
N VAL A 369 4.23 -8.01 10.45
CA VAL A 369 5.03 -7.53 9.33
C VAL A 369 4.42 -7.99 8.02
N LEU A 370 4.11 -7.04 7.13
CA LEU A 370 3.82 -7.31 5.73
C LEU A 370 5.08 -7.05 4.91
N ARG A 371 5.41 -7.99 4.02
CA ARG A 371 6.43 -7.83 2.97
C ARG A 371 5.81 -8.16 1.63
N ALA A 372 6.34 -7.58 0.57
CA ALA A 372 5.90 -7.91 -0.78
C ALA A 372 7.07 -7.90 -1.77
N ARG A 373 7.02 -8.82 -2.73
CA ARG A 373 8.02 -8.93 -3.79
C ARG A 373 7.36 -9.22 -5.14
N VAL A 374 7.94 -8.63 -6.19
CA VAL A 374 7.62 -8.89 -7.60
C VAL A 374 8.92 -9.17 -8.31
N ALA A 375 9.14 -10.40 -8.79
CA ALA A 375 10.45 -10.84 -9.29
C ALA A 375 11.59 -10.46 -8.32
N ASP A 376 12.53 -9.61 -8.74
CA ASP A 376 13.66 -9.13 -7.92
C ASP A 376 13.39 -7.78 -7.23
N ILE A 377 12.18 -7.24 -7.30
CA ILE A 377 11.80 -5.96 -6.67
C ILE A 377 11.10 -6.22 -5.34
N GLU A 378 11.60 -5.61 -4.27
CA GLU A 378 10.96 -5.64 -2.95
C GLU A 378 10.23 -4.34 -2.65
N LEU A 379 8.96 -4.40 -2.24
CA LEU A 379 8.31 -3.24 -1.66
C LEU A 379 8.83 -3.02 -0.22
N GLY A 380 8.77 -1.78 0.25
CA GLY A 380 9.05 -1.50 1.66
C GLY A 380 8.11 -2.28 2.59
N ALA A 381 8.62 -2.79 3.71
CA ALA A 381 7.80 -3.54 4.66
C ALA A 381 6.84 -2.62 5.43
N VAL A 382 5.66 -3.14 5.78
CA VAL A 382 4.74 -2.52 6.75
C VAL A 382 4.87 -3.28 8.07
N VAL A 383 5.39 -2.61 9.09
CA VAL A 383 5.54 -3.17 10.44
C VAL A 383 4.58 -2.42 11.36
N GLY A 384 3.81 -3.14 12.19
CA GLY A 384 3.02 -2.53 13.24
C GLY A 384 3.06 -3.36 14.52
N THR A 385 3.23 -2.68 15.64
CA THR A 385 3.16 -3.27 16.98
C THR A 385 1.87 -2.81 17.64
N VAL A 386 1.10 -3.75 18.20
CA VAL A 386 -0.17 -3.48 18.86
C VAL A 386 0.09 -3.03 20.30
N PHE A 387 -0.41 -1.86 20.65
CA PHE A 387 -0.37 -1.30 22.01
C PHE A 387 -1.74 -1.38 22.69
N PRO A 388 -1.77 -1.51 24.03
CA PRO A 388 -3.02 -1.51 24.78
C PRO A 388 -3.85 -0.25 24.52
N ALA A 389 -5.17 -0.39 24.61
CA ALA A 389 -6.08 0.75 24.58
C ALA A 389 -5.76 1.70 25.74
N GLN A 390 -5.90 3.00 25.51
CA GLN A 390 -5.76 4.00 26.56
C GLN A 390 -6.92 3.87 27.56
N SER A 391 -6.58 3.98 28.84
CA SER A 391 -7.51 3.86 29.99
C SER A 391 -8.45 5.04 30.13
#